data_AF-A0A9X3Q3D6-F1
#
_entry.id   AF-A0A9X3Q3D6-F1
#
_cell.length_a   1.000
_cell.length_b   1.000
_cell.length_c   1.000
_cell.angle_alpha   90.00
_cell.angle_beta   90.00
_cell.angle_gamma   90.00
#
_symmetry.space_group_name_H-M   'P 1'
#
loop_
_entity.id
_entity.type
_entity.pdbx_description
1 polymer ?
#
loop_
_entity_poly.entity_id
_entity_poly.type
_entity_poly.pdbx_seq_one_letter_code
_entity_poly.pdbx_strand_id
1 'polypeptide(L)'
;MRRGAAVQRGVVLLAIAGLVCGCVTINLLPMPGPLEEKQLSGSGSGKVLVIELSGLISSEEPEIFLERPSVVAQIIEELSRAAEDSEVKAIVLRINSPGGTVTASDVLHHELKEFKAKRNIPIV
;
A
#
# COMPACT_ATOMS: atom_id res chain seq x y z
N MET A 1 46.15 38.98 -13.91
CA MET A 1 44.75 39.20 -13.42
C MET A 1 43.81 38.01 -13.67
N ARG A 2 44.27 36.73 -13.70
CA ARG A 2 43.41 35.56 -14.06
C ARG A 2 43.06 34.61 -12.91
N ARG A 3 43.66 34.77 -11.71
CA ARG A 3 43.41 33.88 -10.55
C ARG A 3 42.09 34.17 -9.82
N GLY A 4 41.58 35.40 -9.85
CA GLY A 4 40.34 35.78 -9.17
C GLY A 4 39.07 35.17 -9.78
N ALA A 5 39.01 35.04 -11.10
CA ALA A 5 37.82 34.50 -11.79
C ALA A 5 37.63 33.00 -11.56
N ALA A 6 38.72 32.22 -11.37
CA ALA A 6 38.64 30.80 -11.08
C ALA A 6 38.16 30.53 -9.64
N VAL A 7 38.63 31.33 -8.68
CA VAL A 7 38.19 31.25 -7.28
C VAL A 7 36.73 31.67 -7.15
N GLN A 8 36.31 32.76 -7.82
CA GLN A 8 34.92 33.20 -7.82
C GLN A 8 33.97 32.15 -8.40
N ARG A 9 34.37 31.47 -9.49
CA ARG A 9 33.60 30.36 -10.08
C ARG A 9 33.53 29.13 -9.17
N GLY A 10 34.63 28.80 -8.48
CA GLY A 10 34.68 27.71 -7.52
C GLY A 10 33.79 27.93 -6.31
N VAL A 11 33.79 29.15 -5.74
CA VAL A 11 32.95 29.53 -4.61
C VAL A 11 31.47 29.54 -4.99
N VAL A 12 31.12 30.02 -6.19
CA VAL A 12 29.74 30.00 -6.69
C VAL A 12 29.26 28.56 -6.94
N LEU A 13 30.09 27.69 -7.51
CA LEU A 13 29.77 26.27 -7.68
C LEU A 13 29.55 25.55 -6.35
N LEU A 14 30.37 25.86 -5.34
CA LEU A 14 30.26 25.25 -4.01
C LEU A 14 29.03 25.77 -3.24
N ALA A 15 28.67 27.04 -3.43
CA ALA A 15 27.45 27.63 -2.86
C ALA A 15 26.17 27.09 -3.53
N ILE A 16 26.18 26.88 -4.85
CA ILE A 16 25.07 26.24 -5.57
C ILE A 16 24.90 24.79 -5.11
N ALA A 17 26.00 24.03 -4.96
CA ALA A 17 25.95 22.65 -4.46
C ALA A 17 25.38 22.56 -3.02
N GLY A 18 25.66 23.54 -2.16
CA GLY A 18 25.06 23.63 -0.83
C GLY A 18 23.56 23.91 -0.85
N LEU A 19 23.06 24.65 -1.83
CA LEU A 19 21.63 25.00 -1.95
C LEU A 19 20.77 23.80 -2.39
N VAL A 20 21.33 22.84 -3.13
CA VAL A 20 20.59 21.64 -3.62
C VAL A 20 20.46 20.55 -2.54
N CYS A 21 21.26 20.61 -1.47
CA CYS A 21 21.24 19.60 -0.39
C CYS A 21 20.13 19.83 0.66
N GLY A 22 19.34 20.91 0.53
CA GLY A 22 18.37 21.34 1.55
C GLY A 22 16.99 20.69 1.50
N CYS A 23 16.68 19.84 0.51
CA CYS A 23 15.36 19.24 0.36
C CYS A 23 15.39 17.74 0.67
N VAL A 24 15.68 17.37 1.92
CA VAL A 24 15.37 16.03 2.41
C VAL A 24 14.04 16.12 3.14
N THR A 25 12.94 15.85 2.43
CA THR A 25 11.63 15.60 3.04
C THR A 25 11.69 14.25 3.74
N ILE A 26 12.11 14.27 5.01
CA ILE A 26 12.03 13.09 5.87
C ILE A 26 10.54 12.92 6.21
N ASN A 27 9.86 12.00 5.52
CA ASN A 27 8.53 11.55 5.94
C ASN A 27 8.68 10.77 7.25
N LEU A 28 8.77 11.49 8.38
CA LEU A 28 8.88 10.94 9.73
C LEU A 28 7.61 10.20 10.18
N LEU A 29 6.47 10.45 9.53
CA LEU A 29 5.19 9.82 9.81
C LEU A 29 4.69 9.18 8.50
N PRO A 30 4.66 7.84 8.39
CA PRO A 30 4.02 7.18 7.26
C PRO A 30 2.51 7.38 7.38
N MET A 31 1.98 8.36 6.65
CA MET A 31 0.54 8.44 6.40
C MET A 31 0.15 7.21 5.56
N PRO A 32 -1.00 6.57 5.83
CA PRO A 32 -1.52 5.53 4.95
C PRO A 32 -1.67 6.11 3.54
N GLY A 33 -0.83 5.65 2.62
CA GLY A 33 -0.93 6.01 1.21
C GLY A 33 -2.01 5.17 0.52
N PRO A 34 -2.38 5.51 -0.72
CA PRO A 34 -3.24 4.65 -1.53
C PRO A 34 -2.62 3.26 -1.68
N LEU A 35 -3.47 2.25 -1.85
CA LEU A 35 -3.02 0.87 -2.04
C LEU A 35 -2.03 0.76 -3.21
N GLU A 36 -0.81 0.28 -2.91
CA GLU A 36 0.25 0.08 -3.90
C GLU A 36 0.30 -1.38 -4.33
N GLU A 37 0.27 -1.65 -5.64
CA GLU A 37 0.43 -3.01 -6.16
C GLU A 37 1.91 -3.37 -6.23
N LYS A 38 2.29 -4.50 -5.62
CA LYS A 38 3.64 -5.04 -5.67
C LYS A 38 3.66 -6.40 -6.36
N GLN A 39 4.39 -6.49 -7.47
CA GLN A 39 4.60 -7.75 -8.17
C GLN A 39 5.56 -8.64 -7.37
N LEU A 40 5.07 -9.79 -6.91
CA LEU A 40 5.88 -10.77 -6.19
C LEU A 40 6.72 -11.63 -7.15
N SER A 41 6.11 -12.14 -8.21
CA SER A 41 6.76 -12.99 -9.22
C SER A 41 5.86 -13.18 -10.45
N GLY A 42 6.41 -13.80 -11.50
CA GLY A 42 5.69 -14.15 -12.73
C GLY A 42 5.76 -13.09 -13.82
N SER A 43 5.42 -13.48 -15.04
CA SER A 43 5.34 -12.60 -16.21
C SER A 43 4.13 -12.99 -17.03
N GLY A 44 3.25 -12.03 -17.35
CA GLY A 44 2.02 -12.26 -18.10
C GLY A 44 1.04 -11.11 -17.93
N SER A 45 -0.01 -11.07 -18.76
CA SER A 45 -1.09 -10.09 -18.68
C SER A 45 -2.20 -10.47 -17.68
N GLY A 46 -2.16 -11.70 -17.16
CA GLY A 46 -3.06 -12.15 -16.10
C GLY A 46 -2.35 -12.11 -14.74
N LYS A 47 -3.02 -11.60 -13.73
CA LYS A 47 -2.52 -11.48 -12.37
C LYS A 47 -3.29 -12.38 -11.41
N VAL A 48 -2.58 -12.93 -10.43
CA VAL A 48 -3.17 -13.56 -9.25
C VAL A 48 -2.90 -12.63 -8.07
N LEU A 49 -3.95 -12.03 -7.53
CA LEU A 49 -3.83 -11.09 -6.42
C LEU A 49 -3.64 -11.88 -5.11
N VAL A 50 -2.70 -11.44 -4.29
CA VAL A 50 -2.44 -12.03 -2.98
C VAL A 50 -2.83 -11.02 -1.92
N ILE A 51 -3.89 -11.32 -1.17
CA ILE A 51 -4.40 -10.48 -0.07
C ILE A 51 -3.94 -11.09 1.25
N GLU A 52 -3.39 -10.27 2.15
CA GLU A 52 -3.00 -10.71 3.48
C GLU A 52 -4.02 -10.28 4.53
N LEU A 53 -4.70 -11.26 5.14
CA LEU A 53 -5.49 -11.05 6.34
C LEU A 53 -4.62 -11.40 7.54
N SER A 54 -4.00 -10.38 8.15
CA SER A 54 -3.09 -10.54 9.27
C SER A 54 -3.55 -9.80 10.52
N GLY A 55 -3.42 -10.45 11.68
CA GLY A 55 -3.77 -9.84 12.98
C GLY A 55 -5.23 -9.99 13.37
N LEU A 56 -5.69 -9.21 14.35
CA LEU A 56 -7.06 -9.30 14.87
C LEU A 56 -8.07 -8.83 13.83
N ILE A 57 -9.10 -9.64 13.59
CA ILE A 57 -10.23 -9.27 12.73
C ILE A 57 -11.15 -8.35 13.52
N SER A 58 -10.90 -7.04 13.44
CA SER A 58 -11.72 -6.01 14.05
C SER A 58 -12.09 -4.95 13.03
N SER A 59 -13.28 -4.38 13.20
CA SER A 59 -13.74 -3.19 12.51
C SER A 59 -13.26 -1.90 13.17
N GLU A 60 -12.68 -1.99 14.37
CA GLU A 60 -12.14 -0.87 15.11
C GLU A 60 -10.77 -0.47 14.55
N GLU A 61 -10.52 0.84 14.48
CA GLU A 61 -9.22 1.38 14.11
C GLU A 61 -8.28 1.31 15.33
N PRO A 62 -7.02 0.87 15.17
CA PRO A 62 -6.08 0.85 16.28
C PRO A 62 -5.88 2.27 16.84
N GLU A 63 -6.12 2.48 18.14
CA GLU A 63 -6.03 3.79 18.81
C GLU A 63 -4.60 4.37 18.92
N ILE A 64 -3.59 3.75 18.31
CA ILE A 64 -2.18 4.06 18.53
C ILE A 64 -1.70 5.18 17.60
N PHE A 65 -1.93 6.47 17.91
CA PHE A 65 -1.31 7.72 17.34
C PHE A 65 -1.18 7.85 15.80
N LEU A 66 -1.56 6.84 15.04
CA LEU A 66 -1.46 6.67 13.60
C LEU A 66 -2.81 6.10 13.19
N GLU A 67 -3.63 6.93 12.55
CA GLU A 67 -4.86 6.50 11.89
C GLU A 67 -4.49 5.42 10.87
N ARG A 68 -4.78 4.17 11.20
CA ARG A 68 -4.61 3.03 10.30
C ARG A 68 -5.98 2.43 10.07
N PRO A 69 -6.37 2.18 8.81
CA PRO A 69 -7.64 1.55 8.54
C PRO A 69 -7.70 0.18 9.23
N SER A 70 -8.89 -0.21 9.69
CA SER A 70 -9.11 -1.54 10.26
C SER A 70 -8.81 -2.63 9.23
N VAL A 71 -8.53 -3.85 9.69
CA VAL A 71 -8.25 -5.00 8.79
C VAL A 71 -9.42 -5.24 7.84
N VAL A 72 -10.65 -5.06 8.33
CA VAL A 72 -11.86 -5.19 7.51
C VAL A 72 -11.91 -4.14 6.41
N ALA A 73 -11.67 -2.87 6.75
CA ALA A 73 -11.69 -1.78 5.78
C ALA A 73 -10.63 -1.95 4.69
N GLN A 74 -9.41 -2.36 5.07
CA GLN A 74 -8.32 -2.62 4.11
C GLN A 74 -8.70 -3.71 3.10
N ILE A 75 -9.24 -4.85 3.57
CA ILE A 75 -9.61 -5.94 2.66
C ILE A 75 -10.77 -5.53 1.74
N ILE A 76 -11.75 -4.77 2.23
CA ILE A 76 -12.85 -4.28 1.40
C ILE A 76 -12.31 -3.35 0.29
N GLU A 77 -11.36 -2.47 0.61
CA GLU A 77 -10.73 -1.58 -0.38
C GLU A 77 -9.93 -2.39 -1.43
N GLU A 78 -9.17 -3.39 -1.00
CA GLU A 78 -8.42 -4.28 -1.89
C GLU A 78 -9.36 -5.08 -2.81
N LEU A 79 -10.46 -5.60 -2.29
CA LEU A 79 -11.49 -6.27 -3.08
C LEU A 79 -12.17 -5.31 -4.06
N SER A 80 -12.44 -4.06 -3.66
CA SER A 80 -13.00 -3.04 -4.55
C SER A 80 -12.07 -2.76 -5.72
N ARG A 81 -10.76 -2.58 -5.46
CA ARG A 81 -9.77 -2.39 -6.52
C ARG A 81 -9.65 -3.63 -7.42
N ALA A 82 -9.67 -4.82 -6.84
CA ALA A 82 -9.65 -6.07 -7.61
C ALA A 82 -10.91 -6.28 -8.47
N ALA A 83 -12.04 -5.67 -8.09
CA ALA A 83 -13.28 -5.76 -8.86
C ALA A 83 -13.20 -4.94 -10.15
N GLU A 84 -12.46 -3.83 -10.12
CA GLU A 84 -12.23 -2.94 -11.26
C GLU A 84 -11.10 -3.44 -12.17
N ASP A 85 -10.13 -4.19 -11.64
CA ASP A 85 -9.03 -4.75 -12.42
C ASP A 85 -9.45 -6.04 -13.16
N SER A 86 -9.57 -5.96 -14.49
CA SER A 86 -9.87 -7.10 -15.37
C SER A 86 -8.72 -8.09 -15.54
N GLU A 87 -7.48 -7.71 -15.20
CA GLU A 87 -6.30 -8.57 -15.27
C GLU A 87 -6.24 -9.55 -14.09
N VAL A 88 -6.92 -9.26 -12.97
CA VAL A 88 -7.04 -10.16 -11.82
C VAL A 88 -7.91 -11.35 -12.18
N LYS A 89 -7.29 -12.53 -12.28
CA LYS A 89 -7.97 -13.79 -12.65
C LYS A 89 -8.25 -14.71 -11.46
N ALA A 90 -7.61 -14.47 -10.33
CA ALA A 90 -7.81 -15.21 -9.09
C ALA A 90 -7.32 -14.38 -7.89
N ILE A 91 -7.85 -14.67 -6.71
CA ILE A 91 -7.38 -14.12 -5.43
C ILE A 91 -6.90 -15.27 -4.55
N VAL A 92 -5.74 -15.09 -3.92
CA VAL A 92 -5.24 -15.93 -2.84
C VAL A 92 -5.36 -15.13 -1.55
N LEU A 93 -6.21 -15.59 -0.64
CA LEU A 93 -6.41 -14.97 0.67
C LEU A 93 -5.50 -15.66 1.70
N ARG A 94 -4.36 -15.04 2.01
CA ARG A 94 -3.44 -15.56 3.04
C ARG A 94 -3.93 -15.11 4.41
N ILE A 95 -4.42 -16.05 5.20
CA ILE A 95 -4.93 -15.80 6.55
C ILE A 95 -3.84 -16.13 7.58
N ASN A 96 -3.44 -15.12 8.35
CA ASN A 96 -2.58 -15.22 9.52
C ASN A 96 -3.20 -14.43 10.68
N SER A 97 -4.30 -14.95 11.22
CA SER A 97 -5.09 -14.29 12.23
C SER A 97 -5.43 -15.24 13.39
N PRO A 98 -5.37 -14.77 14.65
CA PRO A 98 -5.91 -15.50 15.80
C PRO A 98 -7.45 -15.46 15.85
N GLY A 99 -8.11 -14.78 14.90
CA GLY A 99 -9.54 -14.49 14.89
C GLY A 99 -9.82 -13.03 15.26
N GLY A 100 -11.03 -12.77 15.74
CA GLY A 100 -11.47 -11.44 16.12
C GLY A 100 -12.95 -11.41 16.47
N THR A 101 -13.62 -10.28 16.21
CA THR A 101 -15.05 -10.17 16.51
C THR A 101 -15.87 -10.98 15.51
N VAL A 102 -16.98 -11.55 15.99
CA VAL A 102 -17.90 -12.33 15.14
C VAL A 102 -18.47 -11.46 14.03
N THR A 103 -18.85 -10.22 14.37
CA THR A 103 -19.39 -9.25 13.41
C THR A 103 -18.39 -8.92 12.31
N ALA A 104 -17.12 -8.62 12.65
CA ALA A 104 -16.11 -8.30 11.65
C ALA A 104 -15.81 -9.50 10.73
N SER A 105 -15.83 -10.71 11.28
CA SER A 105 -15.65 -11.94 10.51
C SER A 105 -16.83 -12.19 9.55
N ASP A 106 -18.06 -11.95 10.00
CA ASP A 106 -19.27 -12.09 9.17
C ASP A 106 -19.30 -11.08 8.03
N VAL A 107 -18.93 -9.82 8.29
CA VAL A 107 -18.79 -8.78 7.27
C VAL A 107 -17.77 -9.18 6.21
N LEU A 108 -16.57 -9.62 6.61
CA LEU A 108 -15.56 -10.09 5.66
C LEU A 108 -16.04 -11.27 4.82
N HIS A 109 -16.69 -12.25 5.45
CA HIS A 109 -17.23 -13.40 4.75
C HIS A 109 -18.32 -12.99 3.73
N HIS A 110 -19.18 -12.05 4.11
CA HIS A 110 -20.21 -11.50 3.22
C HIS A 110 -19.57 -10.82 2.00
N GLU A 111 -18.61 -9.93 2.20
CA GLU A 111 -17.92 -9.19 1.14
C GLU A 111 -17.16 -10.12 0.18
N LEU A 112 -16.46 -11.12 0.70
CA LEU A 112 -15.79 -12.13 -0.13
C LEU A 112 -16.79 -12.93 -0.98
N LYS A 113 -17.94 -13.27 -0.42
CA LYS A 113 -19.00 -14.00 -1.12
C LYS A 113 -19.64 -13.14 -2.20
N GLU A 114 -19.93 -11.87 -1.91
CA GLU A 114 -20.42 -10.91 -2.88
C GLU A 114 -19.45 -10.70 -4.03
N PHE A 115 -18.16 -10.49 -3.72
CA PHE A 115 -17.11 -10.32 -4.72
C PHE A 115 -17.06 -11.54 -5.65
N LYS A 116 -17.05 -12.75 -5.07
CA LYS A 116 -17.03 -14.00 -5.84
C LYS A 116 -18.26 -14.12 -6.75
N ALA A 117 -19.45 -13.73 -6.27
CA ALA A 117 -20.67 -13.76 -7.07
C ALA A 117 -20.64 -12.73 -8.22
N LYS A 118 -20.07 -11.54 -8.01
CA LYS A 118 -19.99 -10.47 -9.00
C LYS A 118 -18.92 -10.75 -10.07
N ARG A 119 -17.74 -11.20 -9.67
CA ARG A 119 -16.58 -11.38 -10.58
C ARG A 119 -16.47 -12.79 -11.15
N ASN A 120 -17.06 -13.79 -10.49
CA ASN A 120 -16.99 -15.19 -10.89
C ASN A 120 -15.54 -15.71 -11.09
N ILE A 121 -14.61 -15.22 -10.28
CA ILE A 121 -13.22 -15.69 -10.23
C ILE A 121 -12.95 -16.45 -8.93
N PRO A 122 -12.03 -17.44 -8.91
CA PRO A 122 -11.72 -18.19 -7.71
C PRO A 122 -11.04 -17.31 -6.64
N ILE A 123 -11.49 -17.51 -5.40
CA ILE A 123 -10.80 -17.06 -4.19
C ILE A 123 -10.40 -18.33 -3.45
N VAL A 124 -9.11 -18.48 -3.14
CA VAL A 124 -8.52 -19.64 -2.46
C VAL A 124 -7.84 -19.26 -1.17
#